data_AF-A0A7X0C267-F1
#
_entry.id   AF-A0A7X0C267-F1
#
_cell.length_a   1.000
_cell.length_b   1.000
_cell.length_c   1.000
_cell.angle_alpha   90.00
_cell.angle_beta   90.00
_cell.angle_gamma   90.00
#
_symmetry.space_group_name_H-M   'P 1'
#
loop_
_entity.id
_entity.type
_entity.pdbx_description
1 polymer ?
#
loop_
_entity_poly.entity_id
_entity_poly.type
_entity_poly.pdbx_seq_one_letter_code
_entity_poly.pdbx_strand_id
1 'polypeptide(L)' 'MSDSTAQAKIRNAAIAHFARDGFQKTNLRAIAATAGVSAGLVIHHFGSKDQLRSVCDDHVLRILVQRANDARSPTRRLTA' A
#
# COMPACT_ATOMS: atom_id res chain seq x y z
N MET A 1 12.27 -11.14 1.00
CA MET A 1 11.59 -10.64 -0.22
C MET A 1 11.36 -9.15 -0.01
N SER A 2 12.41 -8.37 -0.28
CA SER A 2 12.47 -6.94 -0.01
C SER A 2 11.58 -6.21 -1.00
N ASP A 3 10.53 -5.57 -0.50
CA ASP A 3 9.83 -4.51 -1.22
C ASP A 3 10.90 -3.54 -1.75
N SER A 4 11.04 -3.41 -3.07
CA SER A 4 11.88 -2.36 -3.61
C SER A 4 11.31 -1.02 -3.15
N THR A 5 12.16 -0.07 -2.77
CA THR A 5 11.72 1.29 -2.37
C THR A 5 10.74 1.89 -3.38
N ALA A 6 10.87 1.57 -4.67
CA ALA A 6 9.93 1.98 -5.72
C ALA A 6 8.54 1.33 -5.57
N GLN A 7 8.47 0.01 -5.35
CA GLN A 7 7.22 -0.72 -5.18
C GLN A 7 6.45 -0.22 -3.94
N ALA A 8 7.16 0.00 -2.84
CA ALA A 8 6.58 0.58 -1.62
C ALA A 8 6.07 2.02 -1.84
N LYS A 9 6.84 2.87 -2.52
CA LYS A 9 6.42 4.25 -2.88
C LYS A 9 5.16 4.25 -3.73
N ILE A 10 5.10 3.41 -4.77
CA ILE A 10 3.93 3.31 -5.65
C ILE A 10 2.70 2.84 -4.87
N ARG A 11 2.84 1.79 -4.05
CA ARG A 11 1.73 1.28 -3.24
C ARG A 11 1.20 2.35 -2.28
N ASN A 12 2.08 3.04 -1.56
CA ASN A 12 1.66 4.07 -0.60
C ASN A 12 0.96 5.24 -1.30
N ALA A 13 1.47 5.69 -2.44
CA ALA A 13 0.81 6.70 -3.26
C ALA A 13 -0.57 6.20 -3.74
N ALA A 14 -0.65 4.97 -4.23
CA ALA A 14 -1.89 4.36 -4.69
C ALA A 14 -2.95 4.27 -3.59
N ILE A 15 -2.57 3.84 -2.38
CA ILE A 15 -3.46 3.81 -1.21
C ILE A 15 -4.05 5.21 -0.96
N ALA A 16 -3.22 6.25 -0.97
CA ALA A 16 -3.68 7.62 -0.73
C ALA A 16 -4.65 8.12 -1.82
N HIS A 17 -4.35 7.87 -3.10
CA HIS A 17 -5.23 8.23 -4.21
C HIS A 17 -6.55 7.45 -4.17
N PHE A 18 -6.49 6.13 -3.95
CA PHE A 18 -7.68 5.29 -3.86
C PHE A 18 -8.58 5.65 -2.68
N ALA A 19 -8.01 6.02 -1.53
CA ALA A 19 -8.76 6.44 -0.36
C ALA A 19 -9.42 7.82 -0.55
N ARG A 20 -8.72 8.77 -1.19
CA ARG A 20 -9.21 10.13 -1.38
C ARG A 20 -10.21 10.26 -2.53
N ASP A 21 -9.87 9.69 -3.69
CA ASP A 21 -10.59 9.94 -4.95
C ASP A 21 -11.47 8.75 -5.37
N GLY A 22 -11.31 7.60 -4.73
CA GLY A 22 -11.94 6.35 -5.11
C GLY A 22 -11.25 5.67 -6.30
N PHE A 23 -11.56 4.38 -6.50
CA PHE A 23 -10.88 3.58 -7.51
C PHE A 23 -11.12 4.10 -8.93
N GLN A 24 -12.36 4.42 -9.31
CA GLN A 24 -12.70 4.77 -10.69
C GLN A 24 -12.01 6.06 -11.18
N LYS A 25 -12.00 7.10 -10.35
CA LYS A 25 -11.42 8.41 -10.69
C LYS A 25 -9.88 8.42 -10.65
N THR A 26 -9.28 7.49 -9.92
CA THR A 26 -7.82 7.40 -9.81
C THR A 26 -7.19 6.93 -11.11
N ASN A 27 -6.09 7.56 -11.54
CA ASN A 27 -5.33 7.13 -12.73
C ASN A 27 -3.88 6.77 -12.37
N LEU A 28 -3.29 5.82 -13.11
CA LEU A 28 -1.94 5.32 -12.83
C LEU A 28 -0.85 6.38 -13.03
N ARG A 29 -1.07 7.38 -13.91
CA ARG A 29 -0.10 8.46 -14.14
C ARG A 29 0.00 9.40 -12.92
N ALA A 30 -1.13 9.72 -12.29
CA ALA A 30 -1.19 10.54 -11.09
C ALA A 30 -0.53 9.83 -9.90
N ILE A 31 -0.78 8.53 -9.75
CA ILE A 31 -0.08 7.70 -8.75
C ILE A 31 1.43 7.73 -9.00
N ALA A 32 1.87 7.50 -10.24
CA ALA A 32 3.28 7.49 -10.61
C ALA A 32 3.95 8.84 -10.31
N ALA A 33 3.29 9.95 -10.65
CA ALA A 33 3.76 11.29 -10.35
C ALA A 33 3.95 11.52 -8.83
N THR A 34 2.96 11.14 -8.01
CA THR A 34 3.09 11.21 -6.54
C THR A 34 4.19 10.30 -6.00
N ALA A 35 4.39 9.13 -6.60
CA ALA A 35 5.44 8.19 -6.21
C ALA A 35 6.85 8.60 -6.69
N GLY A 36 6.95 9.61 -7.57
CA GLY A 36 8.21 10.06 -8.16
C GLY A 36 8.81 9.07 -9.16
N VAL A 37 7.96 8.33 -9.89
CA VAL A 37 8.37 7.31 -10.85
C VAL A 37 7.64 7.46 -12.18
N SER A 38 8.07 6.71 -13.20
CA SER A 38 7.37 6.68 -14.49
C SER A 38 6.12 5.78 -14.43
N ALA A 39 5.09 6.09 -15.22
CA ALA A 39 3.90 5.24 -15.32
C ALA A 39 4.23 3.84 -15.88
N GLY A 40 5.24 3.73 -16.76
CA GLY A 40 5.72 2.45 -17.25
C GLY A 40 6.32 1.57 -16.14
N LEU A 41 7.01 2.17 -15.16
CA LEU A 41 7.52 1.44 -14.00
C LEU A 41 6.40 0.92 -13.09
N VAL A 42 5.28 1.64 -12.98
CA VAL A 42 4.08 1.15 -12.28
C VAL A 42 3.51 -0.09 -12.95
N ILE A 43 3.34 -0.07 -14.27
CA ILE A 43 2.88 -1.23 -15.03
C ILE A 43 3.88 -2.39 -14.95
N HIS A 44 5.18 -2.11 -14.99
CA HIS A 44 6.20 -3.14 -14.83
C HIS A 44 6.11 -3.85 -13.47
N HIS A 45 5.88 -3.12 -12.39
CA HIS A 45 5.80 -3.70 -11.04
C HIS A 45 4.47 -4.39 -10.73
N PHE A 46 3.36 -3.85 -11.22
CA PHE A 46 2.02 -4.29 -10.79
C PHE A 46 1.17 -4.86 -11.92
N GLY A 47 1.54 -4.70 -13.18
CA GLY A 47 0.80 -5.18 -14.35
C GLY A 47 -0.42 -4.33 -14.69
N SER A 48 -1.34 -4.12 -13.74
CA SER A 48 -2.59 -3.39 -13.96
C SER A 48 -3.01 -2.54 -12.76
N LYS A 49 -4.01 -1.68 -12.97
CA LYS A 49 -4.61 -0.87 -11.91
C LYS A 49 -5.38 -1.72 -10.90
N ASP A 50 -6.07 -2.76 -11.36
CA ASP A 50 -6.78 -3.72 -10.49
C ASP A 50 -5.79 -4.53 -9.65
N GLN A 51 -4.69 -5.00 -10.24
CA GLN A 51 -3.67 -5.74 -9.52
C GLN A 51 -2.95 -4.84 -8.50
N LEU A 52 -2.67 -3.58 -8.86
CA LEU A 52 -2.17 -2.59 -7.90
C LEU A 52 -3.16 -2.38 -6.75
N ARG A 53 -4.47 -2.35 -7.03
CA ARG A 53 -5.50 -2.22 -6.00
C ARG A 53 -5.53 -3.42 -5.07
N SER A 54 -5.49 -4.64 -5.59
CA SER A 54 -5.40 -5.86 -4.77
C SER A 54 -4.20 -5.82 -3.83
N VAL A 55 -3.02 -5.42 -4.32
CA VAL A 55 -1.82 -5.30 -3.46
C VAL A 55 -1.98 -4.20 -2.40
N CYS A 56 -2.69 -3.11 -2.71
CA CYS A 56 -3.02 -2.07 -1.73
C CYS A 56 -3.95 -2.61 -0.63
N ASP A 57 -5.03 -3.29 -1.02
CA ASP A 57 -6.01 -3.83 -0.09
C ASP A 57 -5.37 -4.88 0.83
N ASP A 58 -4.57 -5.80 0.28
CA ASP A 58 -3.80 -6.79 1.05
C ASP A 58 -2.86 -6.14 2.07
N HIS A 59 -2.19 -5.05 1.67
CA HIS A 59 -1.27 -4.34 2.54
C HIS A 59 -1.99 -3.62 3.67
N VAL A 60 -3.09 -2.93 3.37
CA VAL A 60 -3.92 -2.24 4.37
C VAL A 60 -4.51 -3.24 5.35
N LEU A 61 -5.08 -4.35 4.85
CA LEU A 61 -5.63 -5.41 5.68
C LEU A 61 -4.56 -5.97 6.63
N ARG A 62 -3.35 -6.27 6.11
CA ARG A 62 -2.24 -6.75 6.92
C ARG A 62 -1.87 -5.78 8.05
N ILE A 63 -1.79 -4.48 7.76
CA ILE A 63 -1.50 -3.45 8.77
C ILE A 63 -2.60 -3.41 9.83
N LEU A 64 -3.87 -3.43 9.42
CA LEU A 64 -5.00 -3.36 10.34
C LEU A 64 -5.07 -4.58 11.25
N VAL A 65 -4.88 -5.78 10.69
CA VAL A 65 -4.84 -7.03 11.46
C VAL A 65 -3.67 -7.03 12.43
N GLN A 66 -2.48 -6.61 11.99
CA GLN A 66 -1.31 -6.51 12.88
C GLN A 66 -1.58 -5.57 14.05
N ARG A 67 -2.09 -4.36 13.77
CA ARG A 67 -2.43 -3.39 14.82
C ARG A 67 -3.48 -3.90 15.79
N ALA A 68 -4.48 -4.61 15.29
CA ALA A 68 -5.50 -5.22 16.14
C ALA A 68 -4.91 -6.33 17.04
N ASN A 69 -4.00 -7.13 16.52
CA ASN A 69 -3.31 -8.18 17.28
C ASN A 69 -2.37 -7.59 18.35
N ASP A 70 -1.65 -6.52 18.01
CA ASP A 70 -0.75 -5.82 18.93
C ASP A 70 -1.54 -5.20 20.09
N ALA A 71 -2.68 -4.56 19.80
CA ALA A 71 -3.56 -4.01 20.83
C ALA A 71 -4.19 -5.08 21.74
N ARG A 72 -4.43 -6.29 21.20
CA ARG A 72 -4.93 -7.45 21.96
C ARG A 72 -3.85 -8.19 22.75
N SER A 73 -2.58 -7.92 22.45
CA SER A 73 -1.42 -8.50 23.12
C SER A 73 -0.75 -7.43 24.00
N PRO A 74 -1.41 -6.93 25.07
CA PRO A 74 -0.69 -6.11 26.02
C PRO A 74 0.39 -7.02 26.58
N THR A 75 1.64 -6.74 26.23
CA THR A 75 2.81 -7.39 26.80
C THR A 75 2.55 -7.66 28.27
N ARG A 76 2.59 -8.95 28.62
CA ARG A 76 2.90 -9.44 29.97
C ARG A 76 4.17 -8.73 30.43
N ARG A 77 4.05 -7.49 30.90
CA ARG A 77 5.08 -6.82 31.68
C ARG A 77 5.03 -7.47 33.04
N LEU A 78 5.73 -8.59 33.16
CA LEU A 78 6.16 -9.09 34.44
C LEU A 78 7.14 -8.06 35.00
N THR A 79 6.62 -7.16 35.81
CA THR A 79 7.31 -6.70 37.01
C THR A 79 7.43 -7.89 37.94
N ALA A 80 8.63 -8.43 38.11
CA ALA A 80 9.10 -9.18 39.28
C ALA A 80 10.62 -9.31 39.20
#